data_AF-A0A9E1DVK8-F1
#
_entry.id   AF-A0A9E1DVK8-F1
#
_cell.length_a   1.000
_cell.length_b   1.000
_cell.length_c   1.000
_cell.angle_alpha   90.00
_cell.angle_beta   90.00
_cell.angle_gamma   90.00
#
_symmetry.space_group_name_H-M   'P 1'
#
loop_
_entity.id
_entity.type
_entity.pdbx_description
1 polymer ?
#
loop_
_entity_poly.entity_id
_entity_poly.type
_entity_poly.pdbx_seq_one_letter_code
_entity_poly.pdbx_strand_id
1 'polypeptide(L)'
;MDYNLLHIGFGGAIVAEEVIAILSPNSAPMKRLKDEAREENRLIDGTHGRRTRSLVITKTNHIILSAMQAETISQRFMALKEKEMEKQKRKV
;
A
#
# COMPACT_ATOMS: atom_id res chain seq x y z
N MET A 1 -4.67 -2.74 21.19
CA MET A 1 -3.70 -2.28 20.18
C MET A 1 -4.52 -1.80 19.01
N ASP A 2 -4.53 -0.49 18.76
CA ASP A 2 -5.14 0.05 17.55
C ASP A 2 -4.09 0.01 16.45
N TYR A 3 -4.38 -0.68 15.34
CA TYR A 3 -3.54 -0.67 14.15
C TYR A 3 -3.87 0.56 13.30
N ASN A 4 -2.85 1.23 12.74
CA ASN A 4 -3.07 2.28 11.76
C ASN A 4 -3.32 1.63 10.39
N LEU A 5 -4.59 1.51 10.03
CA LEU A 5 -4.99 0.87 8.77
C LEU A 5 -4.98 1.88 7.62
N LEU A 6 -4.13 1.62 6.62
CA LEU A 6 -4.11 2.32 5.34
C LEU A 6 -5.10 1.67 4.37
N HIS A 7 -6.20 2.37 4.08
CA HIS A 7 -7.17 1.90 3.11
C HIS A 7 -6.66 2.01 1.68
N ILE A 8 -6.51 0.85 1.04
CA ILE A 8 -6.10 0.71 -0.37
C ILE A 8 -7.28 0.58 -1.33
N GLY A 9 -8.52 0.61 -0.82
CA GLY A 9 -9.76 0.66 -1.61
C GLY A 9 -10.56 -0.63 -1.57
N PHE A 10 -11.84 -0.57 -1.92
CA PHE A 10 -12.76 -1.71 -2.03
C PHE A 10 -12.87 -2.61 -0.79
N GLY A 11 -12.76 -2.00 0.40
CA GLY A 11 -12.76 -2.72 1.68
C GLY A 11 -11.41 -3.30 2.07
N GLY A 12 -10.39 -3.20 1.20
CA GLY A 12 -9.01 -3.55 1.50
C GLY A 12 -8.30 -2.48 2.34
N ALA A 13 -7.55 -2.95 3.33
CA ALA A 13 -6.65 -2.13 4.14
C ALA A 13 -5.39 -2.91 4.48
N ILE A 14 -4.30 -2.18 4.72
CA ILE A 14 -3.01 -2.73 5.11
C ILE A 14 -2.51 -1.99 6.35
N VAL A 15 -1.68 -2.65 7.16
CA VAL A 15 -1.04 -2.00 8.30
C VAL A 15 -0.04 -0.96 7.76
N ALA A 16 -0.22 0.31 8.12
CA ALA A 16 0.57 1.40 7.56
C ALA A 16 2.07 1.23 7.86
N GLU A 17 2.40 0.69 9.02
CA GLU A 17 3.78 0.42 9.45
C GLU A 17 4.49 -0.63 8.60
N GLU A 18 3.75 -1.44 7.84
CA GLU A 18 4.31 -2.44 6.93
C GLU A 18 4.65 -1.86 5.55
N VAL A 19 4.25 -0.63 5.24
CA VAL A 19 4.47 -0.02 3.93
C VAL A 19 5.91 0.47 3.79
N ILE A 20 6.60 -0.02 2.76
CA ILE A 20 7.91 0.51 2.32
C ILE A 20 7.74 1.53 1.20
N ALA A 21 6.92 1.21 0.18
CA ALA A 21 6.76 2.06 -0.98
C ALA A 21 5.36 1.94 -1.59
N ILE A 22 4.89 3.05 -2.18
CA ILE A 22 3.65 3.13 -2.95
C ILE A 22 4.02 3.62 -4.35
N LEU A 23 3.70 2.82 -5.37
CA LEU A 23 4.19 3.03 -6.73
C LEU A 23 3.04 2.96 -7.76
N SER A 24 3.28 3.56 -8.93
CA SER A 24 2.39 3.47 -10.09
C SER A 24 2.79 2.31 -11.01
N PRO A 25 1.85 1.51 -11.56
CA PRO A 25 2.14 0.27 -12.29
C PRO A 25 2.57 0.46 -13.75
N ASN A 26 2.79 1.69 -14.21
CA ASN A 26 2.83 2.01 -15.64
C ASN A 26 4.17 1.73 -16.34
N SER A 27 5.23 1.40 -15.59
CA SER A 27 6.57 1.20 -16.17
C SER A 27 6.91 -0.28 -16.35
N ALA A 28 7.81 -0.57 -17.31
CA ALA A 28 8.28 -1.94 -17.56
C ALA A 28 8.88 -2.63 -16.31
N PRO A 29 9.68 -1.95 -15.46
CA PRO A 29 10.14 -2.51 -14.19
C PRO A 29 9.01 -2.91 -13.25
N MET A 30 7.92 -2.13 -13.17
CA MET A 30 6.78 -2.44 -12.30
C MET A 30 5.98 -3.64 -12.81
N LYS A 31 5.89 -3.80 -14.12
CA LYS A 31 5.30 -5.00 -14.71
C LYS A 31 6.12 -6.24 -14.34
N ARG A 32 7.45 -6.18 -14.47
CA ARG A 32 8.36 -7.27 -14.04
C ARG A 32 8.22 -7.58 -12.56
N LEU A 33 8.22 -6.55 -11.70
CA LEU A 33 8.07 -6.74 -10.25
C LEU A 33 6.77 -7.46 -9.87
N LYS A 34 5.67 -7.13 -10.54
CA LYS A 34 4.39 -7.79 -10.33
C LYS A 34 4.41 -9.26 -10.79
N ASP A 35 5.02 -9.51 -11.95
CA ASP A 35 5.10 -10.86 -12.51
C ASP A 35 6.00 -11.76 -11.63
N GLU A 36 7.16 -11.25 -11.19
CA GLU A 36 8.05 -11.91 -10.21
C GLU A 36 7.34 -12.22 -8.89
N ALA A 37 6.63 -11.23 -8.32
CA ALA A 37 5.87 -11.45 -7.09
C ALA A 37 4.76 -12.49 -7.23
N ARG A 38 4.18 -12.64 -8.44
CA ARG A 38 3.20 -13.68 -8.73
C ARG A 38 3.85 -15.05 -8.77
N GLU A 39 4.98 -15.18 -9.46
CA GLU A 39 5.75 -16.42 -9.55
C GLU A 39 6.22 -16.91 -8.17
N GLU A 40 6.59 -15.98 -7.31
CA GLU A 40 7.05 -16.26 -5.94
C GLU A 40 5.92 -16.35 -4.90
N ASN A 41 4.64 -16.38 -5.30
CA ASN A 41 3.46 -16.46 -4.41
C ASN A 41 3.37 -15.37 -3.34
N ARG A 42 3.90 -14.18 -3.62
CA ARG A 42 3.91 -13.01 -2.71
C ARG A 42 3.13 -11.81 -3.27
N LEU A 43 2.40 -12.02 -4.36
CA LEU A 43 1.45 -11.05 -4.92
C LEU A 43 0.09 -11.19 -4.25
N ILE A 44 -0.41 -10.09 -3.68
CA ILE A 44 -1.77 -9.99 -3.14
C ILE A 44 -2.58 -9.08 -4.06
N ASP A 45 -3.63 -9.62 -4.66
CA ASP A 45 -4.51 -8.87 -5.56
C ASP A 45 -5.67 -8.20 -4.81
N GLY A 46 -5.50 -6.92 -4.48
CA GLY A 46 -6.55 -6.06 -3.91
C GLY A 46 -7.28 -5.21 -4.94
N THR A 47 -7.25 -5.56 -6.23
CA THR A 47 -7.92 -4.77 -7.28
C THR A 47 -9.41 -5.06 -7.41
N HIS A 48 -9.88 -6.20 -6.89
CA HIS A 48 -11.25 -6.68 -7.04
C HIS A 48 -11.71 -6.74 -8.50
N GLY A 49 -10.85 -7.24 -9.40
CA GLY A 49 -11.15 -7.38 -10.83
C GLY A 49 -11.11 -6.07 -11.63
N ARG A 50 -10.66 -4.97 -11.01
CA ARG A 50 -10.51 -3.67 -11.68
C ARG A 50 -9.10 -3.49 -12.20
N ARG A 51 -8.90 -2.51 -13.09
CA ARG A 51 -7.58 -2.13 -13.57
C ARG A 51 -6.66 -1.74 -12.40
N THR A 52 -5.49 -2.36 -12.31
CA THR A 52 -4.43 -1.97 -11.38
C THR A 52 -4.02 -0.52 -11.64
N ARG A 53 -4.07 0.31 -10.61
CA ARG A 53 -3.66 1.73 -10.64
C ARG A 53 -2.54 2.05 -9.65
N SER A 54 -2.23 1.14 -8.74
CA SER A 54 -1.09 1.24 -7.83
C SER A 54 -0.60 -0.14 -7.39
N LEU A 55 0.64 -0.15 -6.89
CA LEU A 55 1.23 -1.29 -6.19
C LEU A 55 1.85 -0.78 -4.89
N VAL A 56 1.69 -1.54 -3.81
CA VAL A 56 2.29 -1.27 -2.50
C VAL A 56 3.30 -2.36 -2.19
N ILE A 57 4.53 -1.95 -1.85
CA ILE A 57 5.60 -2.84 -1.39
C ILE A 57 5.59 -2.85 0.12
N THR A 58 5.56 -4.04 0.70
CA THR A 58 5.59 -4.24 2.16
C THR A 58 6.99 -4.62 2.65
N LYS A 59 7.23 -4.51 3.96
CA LYS A 59 8.48 -4.93 4.62
C LYS A 59 8.82 -6.41 4.42
N THR A 60 7.82 -7.24 4.29
CA THR A 60 7.95 -8.68 4.03
C THR A 60 8.07 -8.99 2.53
N ASN A 61 8.32 -7.97 1.70
CA ASN A 61 8.45 -8.07 0.24
C ASN A 61 7.17 -8.57 -0.49
N HIS A 62 6.02 -8.57 0.17
CA HIS A 62 4.75 -8.77 -0.52
C HIS A 62 4.41 -7.54 -1.37
N ILE A 63 3.87 -7.79 -2.55
CA ILE A 63 3.39 -6.77 -3.48
C ILE A 63 1.87 -6.79 -3.45
N ILE A 64 1.26 -5.67 -3.06
CA ILE A 64 -0.18 -5.55 -2.96
C ILE A 64 -0.67 -4.67 -4.10
N LEU A 65 -1.51 -5.22 -4.96
CA LEU A 65 -2.11 -4.47 -6.06
C LEU A 65 -3.37 -3.75 -5.59
N SER A 66 -3.59 -2.54 -6.10
CA SER A 66 -4.82 -1.81 -5.87
C SER A 66 -5.32 -1.11 -7.13
N ALA A 67 -6.64 -0.97 -7.22
CA ALA A 67 -7.30 -0.17 -8.24
C ALA A 67 -7.47 1.32 -7.85
N MET A 68 -6.98 1.72 -6.67
CA MET A 68 -6.82 3.12 -6.30
C MET A 68 -5.53 3.70 -6.88
N GLN A 69 -5.51 5.01 -7.12
CA GLN A 69 -4.31 5.70 -7.59
C GLN A 69 -3.25 5.77 -6.50
N ALA A 70 -1.98 5.64 -6.90
CA ALA A 70 -0.84 5.69 -5.98
C ALA A 70 -0.81 7.00 -5.17
N GLU A 71 -1.14 8.13 -5.80
CA GLU A 71 -1.21 9.43 -5.15
C GLU A 71 -2.26 9.46 -4.03
N THR A 72 -3.46 8.91 -4.27
CA THR A 72 -4.52 8.87 -3.25
C THR A 72 -4.11 8.01 -2.04
N ILE A 73 -3.44 6.88 -2.28
CA ILE A 73 -2.94 6.02 -1.20
C ILE A 73 -1.82 6.76 -0.43
N SER A 74 -0.93 7.45 -1.13
CA SER A 74 0.16 8.22 -0.52
C SER A 74 -0.35 9.36 0.36
N GLN A 75 -1.35 10.11 -0.09
CA GLN A 75 -2.00 11.15 0.71
C GLN A 75 -2.62 10.59 1.99
N ARG A 76 -3.31 9.43 1.90
CA ARG A 76 -3.87 8.75 3.08
C ARG A 76 -2.77 8.29 4.04
N PHE A 77 -1.67 7.78 3.51
CA PHE A 77 -0.53 7.35 4.32
C PHE A 77 0.11 8.51 5.07
N MET A 78 0.31 9.65 4.40
CA MET A 78 0.82 10.88 5.03
C MET A 78 -0.11 11.38 6.14
N ALA A 79 -1.42 11.40 5.90
CA ALA A 79 -2.40 11.80 6.90
C ALA A 79 -2.42 10.87 8.13
N LEU A 80 -2.17 9.57 7.95
CA LEU A 80 -1.99 8.64 9.08
C LEU A 80 -0.72 8.98 9.87
N LYS A 81 0.40 9.22 9.18
CA LYS A 81 1.66 9.60 9.82
C LYS A 81 1.56 10.90 10.62
N GLU A 82 0.88 11.91 10.10
CA GLU A 82 0.63 13.17 10.82
C GLU A 82 -0.16 12.94 12.12
N LYS A 83 -1.23 12.14 12.05
CA LYS A 83 -2.02 11.78 13.25
C LYS A 83 -1.21 11.01 14.28
N GLU A 84 -0.32 10.11 13.86
CA GLU A 84 0.59 9.41 14.76
C GLU A 84 1.52 10.41 15.49
N MET A 85 2.15 11.32 14.74
CA MET A 85 3.03 12.33 15.30
C MET A 85 2.30 13.25 16.29
N GLU A 86 1.06 13.65 16.00
CA GLU A 86 0.27 14.49 16.90
C GLU A 86 -0.13 13.76 18.19
N LYS A 87 -0.55 12.48 18.10
CA LYS A 87 -0.83 11.65 19.27
C LYS A 87 0.40 11.51 20.16
N GLN A 88 1.60 11.44 19.58
CA GLN A 88 2.84 11.30 20.34
C GLN A 88 3.22 12.60 21.03
N LYS A 89 3.01 13.75 20.39
CA LYS A 89 3.21 15.08 21.01
C LYS A 89 2.29 15.33 22.20
N ARG A 90 1.02 14.90 22.14
CA ARG A 90 0.05 15.08 23.24
C ARG A 90 0.31 14.19 24.45
N LYS A 91 1.19 13.19 24.33
CA LYS A 91 1.56 12.27 25.42
C LYS A 91 2.85 12.68 26.15
N VAL A 92 3.50 13.75 25.70
CA VAL A 92 4.67 14.39 26.33
C VAL A 92 4.20 15.66 27.03
#